data_AF-A0A7C7EIM2-F1
#
_entry.id   AF-A0A7C7EIM2-F1
#
_cell.length_a   1.000
_cell.length_b   1.000
_cell.length_c   1.000
_cell.angle_alpha   90.00
_cell.angle_beta   90.00
_cell.angle_gamma   90.00
#
_symmetry.space_group_name_H-M   'P 1'
#
loop_
_entity.id
_entity.type
_entity.pdbx_description
1 polymer ?
#
loop_
_entity_poly.entity_id
_entity_poly.type
_entity_poly.pdbx_seq_one_letter_code
_entity_poly.pdbx_strand_id
1 'polypeptide(L)'
;MKKSVKLLLLIFIIISFAGCSNQSAEKLNRYGNVANRSFVASDGEYIYYYSHLERSLCKANFDGSNETVIWVDENYSSKYEIEILVEDGWIYFNPNEGICRIRTDGQEKTVLVHSDYTQNYLNIEDGWIYYQLDIPIYTGGCIIEPSFEIWKVKWDGSENQKIIEDGGKCLTVINT
;
A
#
# COMPACT_ATOMS: atom_id res chain seq x y z
N MET A 1 39.79 -7.61 -35.83
CA MET A 1 38.42 -7.02 -35.87
C MET A 1 37.27 -7.98 -35.50
N LYS A 2 37.43 -9.31 -35.44
CA LYS A 2 36.30 -10.24 -35.13
C LYS A 2 36.09 -10.57 -33.64
N LYS A 3 37.07 -10.31 -32.75
CA LYS A 3 36.95 -10.62 -31.30
C LYS A 3 36.23 -9.54 -30.48
N SER A 4 36.32 -8.27 -30.89
CA SER A 4 35.67 -7.14 -30.21
C SER A 4 34.16 -7.07 -30.44
N VAL A 5 33.68 -7.50 -31.61
CA VAL A 5 32.23 -7.51 -31.93
C VAL A 5 31.47 -8.56 -31.10
N LYS A 6 32.08 -9.72 -30.82
CA LYS A 6 31.46 -10.75 -29.96
C LYS A 6 31.37 -10.33 -28.49
N LEU A 7 32.32 -9.53 -27.99
CA LEU A 7 32.29 -9.04 -26.61
C LEU A 7 31.23 -7.95 -26.41
N LEU A 8 31.06 -7.05 -27.39
CA LEU A 8 30.01 -6.03 -27.39
C LEU A 8 28.60 -6.61 -27.47
N LEU A 9 28.39 -7.66 -28.27
CA LEU A 9 27.11 -8.37 -28.33
C LEU A 9 26.78 -9.11 -27.02
N LEU A 10 27.78 -9.66 -26.33
CA LEU A 10 27.57 -10.34 -25.04
C LEU A 10 27.19 -9.35 -23.93
N ILE A 11 27.81 -8.15 -23.91
CA ILE A 11 27.47 -7.09 -22.96
C ILE A 11 26.06 -6.56 -23.21
N PHE A 12 25.63 -6.38 -24.47
CA PHE A 12 24.26 -5.96 -24.80
C PHE A 12 23.21 -6.99 -24.36
N ILE A 13 23.50 -8.29 -24.52
CA ILE A 13 22.59 -9.37 -24.10
C ILE A 13 22.44 -9.41 -22.57
N ILE A 14 23.53 -9.20 -21.82
CA ILE A 14 23.49 -9.15 -20.35
C ILE A 14 22.69 -7.94 -19.84
N ILE A 15 22.80 -6.79 -20.50
CA ILE A 15 22.01 -5.58 -20.16
C ILE A 15 20.51 -5.80 -20.45
N SER A 16 20.16 -6.51 -21.53
CA SER A 16 18.75 -6.81 -21.85
C SER A 16 18.08 -7.83 -20.91
N PHE A 17 18.84 -8.68 -20.22
CA PHE A 17 18.29 -9.60 -19.22
C PHE A 17 18.18 -9.00 -17.82
N ALA A 18 18.96 -7.95 -17.49
CA ALA A 18 18.82 -7.23 -16.22
C ALA A 18 17.55 -6.34 -16.16
N GLY A 19 16.99 -5.95 -17.31
CA GLY A 19 15.82 -5.06 -17.38
C GLY A 19 14.45 -5.74 -17.40
N CYS A 20 14.37 -7.03 -17.78
CA CYS A 20 13.08 -7.71 -17.96
C CYS A 20 12.64 -8.60 -16.78
N SER A 21 13.51 -8.91 -15.82
CA SER A 21 13.17 -9.84 -14.72
C SER A 21 12.48 -9.16 -13.53
N ASN A 22 12.65 -7.85 -13.36
CA ASN A 22 12.17 -7.17 -12.15
C ASN A 22 10.75 -6.64 -12.31
N GLN A 23 10.35 -6.16 -13.48
CA GLN A 23 9.02 -5.56 -13.66
C GLN A 23 7.88 -6.56 -13.44
N SER A 24 8.03 -7.82 -13.87
CA SER A 24 7.03 -8.87 -13.61
C SER A 24 7.01 -9.34 -12.16
N ALA A 25 8.16 -9.34 -11.48
CA ALA A 25 8.29 -9.73 -10.08
C ALA A 25 7.78 -8.63 -9.13
N GLU A 26 8.06 -7.37 -9.43
CA GLU A 26 7.50 -6.20 -8.74
C GLU A 26 5.97 -6.14 -8.91
N LYS A 27 5.45 -6.37 -10.13
CA LYS A 27 4.00 -6.51 -10.36
C LYS A 27 3.41 -7.65 -9.52
N LEU A 28 4.06 -8.82 -9.50
CA LEU A 28 3.58 -9.97 -8.71
C LEU A 28 3.61 -9.71 -7.19
N ASN A 29 4.61 -9.00 -6.67
CA ASN A 29 4.69 -8.63 -5.26
C ASN A 29 3.62 -7.59 -4.87
N ARG A 30 3.34 -6.61 -5.74
CA ARG A 30 2.27 -5.62 -5.56
C ARG A 30 0.90 -6.29 -5.46
N TYR A 31 0.59 -7.25 -6.34
CA TYR A 31 -0.69 -7.98 -6.32
C TYR A 31 -0.76 -9.10 -5.27
N GLY A 32 0.38 -9.69 -4.91
CA GLY A 32 0.49 -10.70 -3.85
C GLY A 32 0.22 -10.15 -2.44
N ASN A 33 0.60 -8.90 -2.17
CA ASN A 33 0.29 -8.22 -0.91
C ASN A 33 -1.17 -7.75 -0.83
N VAL A 34 -1.76 -7.26 -1.93
CA VAL A 34 -3.20 -6.91 -1.99
C VAL A 34 -4.07 -8.14 -1.71
N ALA A 35 -3.69 -9.32 -2.21
CA ALA A 35 -4.37 -10.58 -1.91
C ALA A 35 -4.24 -11.04 -0.44
N ASN A 36 -3.24 -10.54 0.29
CA ASN A 36 -2.98 -10.81 1.71
C ASN A 36 -3.28 -9.60 2.62
N ARG A 37 -4.25 -8.75 2.24
CA ARG A 37 -4.69 -7.55 2.99
C ARG A 37 -3.61 -6.50 3.26
N SER A 38 -2.51 -6.52 2.51
CA SER A 38 -1.48 -5.48 2.55
C SER A 38 -0.84 -5.27 3.94
N PHE A 39 -0.72 -6.31 4.77
CA PHE A 39 -0.08 -6.21 6.10
C PHE A 39 1.42 -5.86 6.07
N VAL A 40 2.07 -6.23 4.97
CA VAL A 40 3.48 -5.96 4.71
C VAL A 40 3.58 -5.39 3.31
N ALA A 41 4.42 -4.38 3.12
CA ALA A 41 4.76 -3.81 1.82
C ALA A 41 6.28 -3.82 1.61
N SER A 42 6.72 -3.70 0.36
CA SER A 42 8.15 -3.62 0.02
C SER A 42 8.36 -2.65 -1.14
N ASP A 43 9.45 -1.91 -1.10
CA ASP A 43 9.97 -1.08 -2.20
C ASP A 43 11.07 -1.80 -3.02
N GLY A 44 11.28 -3.10 -2.77
CA GLY A 44 12.34 -3.90 -3.38
C GLY A 44 13.67 -3.88 -2.61
N GLU A 45 13.85 -2.97 -1.66
CA GLU A 45 15.04 -2.89 -0.80
C GLU A 45 14.72 -3.29 0.65
N TYR A 46 13.57 -2.85 1.16
CA TYR A 46 13.13 -3.09 2.52
C TYR A 46 11.72 -3.68 2.56
N ILE A 47 11.35 -4.18 3.74
CA ILE A 47 9.95 -4.45 4.10
C ILE A 47 9.45 -3.41 5.09
N TYR A 48 8.15 -3.13 4.99
CA TYR A 48 7.42 -2.19 5.83
C TYR A 48 6.21 -2.90 6.41
N TYR A 49 5.97 -2.75 7.71
CA TYR A 49 4.86 -3.41 8.40
C TYR A 49 4.43 -2.63 9.63
N TYR A 50 3.22 -2.92 10.11
CA TYR A 50 2.71 -2.35 11.35
C TYR A 50 2.87 -3.35 12.50
N SER A 51 3.60 -2.98 13.54
CA SER A 51 3.69 -3.74 14.78
C SER A 51 2.52 -3.36 15.68
N HIS A 52 1.55 -4.26 15.85
CA HIS A 52 0.45 -4.07 16.80
C HIS A 52 0.90 -4.10 18.27
N LEU A 53 2.03 -4.77 18.56
CA LEU A 53 2.61 -4.83 19.90
C LEU A 53 3.22 -3.47 20.27
N GLU A 54 4.05 -2.92 19.38
CA GLU A 54 4.76 -1.66 19.59
C GLU A 54 3.95 -0.44 19.13
N ARG A 55 2.79 -0.67 18.51
CA ARG A 55 1.90 0.36 17.94
C ARG A 55 2.66 1.27 16.97
N SER A 56 3.45 0.67 16.08
CA SER A 56 4.39 1.41 15.25
C SER A 56 4.44 0.91 13.81
N LEU A 57 4.67 1.84 12.89
CA LEU A 57 5.08 1.54 11.53
C LEU A 57 6.60 1.32 11.53
N CYS A 58 7.03 0.14 11.08
CA CYS A 58 8.42 -0.28 11.09
C CYS A 58 8.95 -0.53 9.68
N LYS A 59 10.26 -0.44 9.55
CA LYS A 59 11.05 -0.77 8.36
C LYS A 59 12.15 -1.75 8.76
N ALA A 60 12.34 -2.82 7.99
CA ALA A 60 13.41 -3.79 8.22
C ALA A 60 13.95 -4.34 6.89
N ASN A 61 15.09 -5.04 6.97
CA ASN A 61 15.57 -5.88 5.88
C ASN A 61 14.62 -7.06 5.64
N PHE A 62 14.71 -7.71 4.48
CA PHE A 62 13.88 -8.88 4.13
C PHE A 62 14.02 -10.08 5.09
N ASP A 63 15.14 -10.18 5.81
CA ASP A 63 15.36 -11.22 6.84
C ASP A 63 14.90 -10.78 8.24
N GLY A 64 14.28 -9.60 8.36
CA GLY A 64 13.84 -8.99 9.62
C GLY A 64 14.94 -8.29 10.41
N SER A 65 16.18 -8.27 9.92
CA SER A 65 17.27 -7.53 10.58
C SER A 65 17.18 -6.02 10.37
N ASN A 66 17.92 -5.26 11.18
CA ASN A 66 17.99 -3.79 11.11
C ASN A 66 16.61 -3.11 11.16
N GLU A 67 15.73 -3.60 12.02
CA GLU A 67 14.45 -2.95 12.28
C GLU A 67 14.66 -1.51 12.76
N THR A 68 13.88 -0.60 12.18
CA THR A 68 13.79 0.80 12.57
C THR A 68 12.33 1.23 12.63
N VAL A 69 12.00 2.07 13.62
CA VAL A 69 10.66 2.66 13.75
C VAL A 69 10.59 3.90 12.88
N ILE A 70 9.60 3.95 11.99
CA ILE A 70 9.30 5.10 11.13
C ILE A 70 8.33 6.05 11.85
N TRP A 71 7.31 5.49 12.50
CA TRP A 71 6.27 6.26 13.18
C TRP A 71 5.62 5.43 14.29
N VAL A 72 5.18 6.11 15.36
CA VAL A 72 4.46 5.51 16.49
C VAL A 72 3.04 6.07 16.54
N ASP A 73 2.05 5.19 16.64
CA ASP A 73 0.64 5.55 16.79
C ASP A 73 0.31 5.88 18.25
N GLU A 74 0.46 7.16 18.57
CA GLU A 74 0.10 7.73 19.87
C GLU A 74 -1.41 7.59 20.18
N ASN A 75 -2.26 7.43 19.15
CA ASN A 75 -3.73 7.36 19.27
C ASN A 75 -4.28 5.96 18.91
N TYR A 76 -3.44 4.92 18.95
CA TYR A 76 -3.85 3.59 18.53
C TYR A 76 -5.04 3.04 19.32
N SER A 77 -5.91 2.39 18.53
CA SER A 77 -7.08 1.66 18.93
C SER A 77 -6.91 0.28 18.34
N SER A 78 -7.02 -0.77 19.15
CA SER A 78 -6.82 -2.16 18.71
C SER A 78 -7.97 -2.68 17.83
N LYS A 79 -8.79 -1.78 17.27
CA LYS A 79 -10.06 -2.13 16.64
C LYS A 79 -9.90 -2.59 15.20
N TYR A 80 -8.85 -2.14 14.51
CA TYR A 80 -8.68 -2.39 13.08
C TYR A 80 -7.26 -2.83 12.74
N GLU A 81 -7.18 -3.63 11.68
CA GLU A 81 -5.94 -4.02 11.03
C GLU A 81 -5.40 -2.85 10.19
N ILE A 82 -4.09 -2.64 10.21
CA ILE A 82 -3.43 -1.61 9.41
C ILE A 82 -2.92 -2.24 8.12
N GLU A 83 -3.35 -1.67 7.01
CA GLU A 83 -2.92 -1.98 5.66
C GLU A 83 -1.88 -0.97 5.21
N ILE A 84 -0.87 -1.43 4.48
CA ILE A 84 0.30 -0.63 4.08
C ILE A 84 0.56 -0.81 2.59
N LEU A 85 0.77 0.30 1.91
CA LEU A 85 1.26 0.36 0.53
C LEU A 85 2.53 1.20 0.48
N VAL A 86 3.44 0.89 -0.44
CA VAL A 86 4.66 1.67 -0.66
C VAL A 86 4.83 1.92 -2.14
N GLU A 87 5.06 3.18 -2.51
CA GLU A 87 5.32 3.62 -3.88
C GLU A 87 6.19 4.88 -3.83
N ASP A 88 7.26 4.94 -4.63
CA ASP A 88 8.11 6.13 -4.83
C ASP A 88 8.61 6.80 -3.52
N GLY A 89 9.00 5.98 -2.56
CA GLY A 89 9.53 6.43 -1.26
C GLY A 89 8.48 7.00 -0.32
N TRP A 90 7.21 6.80 -0.61
CA TRP A 90 6.08 7.07 0.28
C TRP A 90 5.47 5.77 0.78
N ILE A 91 5.04 5.80 2.04
CA ILE A 91 4.25 4.76 2.68
C ILE A 91 2.85 5.30 2.86
N TYR A 92 1.84 4.58 2.37
CA TYR A 92 0.43 4.88 2.55
C TYR A 92 -0.19 3.85 3.48
N PHE A 93 -0.94 4.30 4.47
CA PHE A 93 -1.49 3.42 5.52
C PHE A 93 -2.75 4.02 6.14
N ASN A 94 -3.58 3.20 6.78
CA ASN A 94 -4.91 3.55 7.29
C ASN A 94 -4.98 3.48 8.84
N PRO A 95 -4.33 4.39 9.58
CA PRO A 95 -4.56 4.50 11.03
C PRO A 95 -6.00 4.96 11.33
N ASN A 96 -6.34 5.11 12.61
CA ASN A 96 -7.72 5.42 13.02
C ASN A 96 -8.32 6.71 12.42
N GLU A 97 -7.49 7.65 12.00
CA GLU A 97 -7.91 8.98 11.51
C GLU A 97 -8.24 9.03 10.01
N GLY A 98 -8.09 7.90 9.30
CA GLY A 98 -8.33 7.78 7.87
C GLY A 98 -7.09 7.28 7.13
N ILE A 99 -6.91 7.69 5.88
CA ILE A 99 -5.73 7.31 5.08
C ILE A 99 -4.66 8.37 5.24
N CYS A 100 -3.46 7.94 5.61
CA CYS A 100 -2.27 8.76 5.80
C CYS A 100 -1.18 8.36 4.81
N ARG A 101 -0.24 9.29 4.60
CA ARG A 101 1.06 8.99 4.01
C ARG A 101 2.21 9.53 4.84
N ILE A 102 3.38 8.90 4.72
CA ILE A 102 4.63 9.33 5.34
C ILE A 102 5.81 8.94 4.44
N ARG A 103 6.90 9.71 4.44
CA ARG A 103 8.13 9.30 3.73
C ARG A 103 8.74 8.07 4.40
N THR A 104 9.47 7.26 3.65
CA THR A 104 10.14 6.05 4.19
C THR A 104 11.23 6.34 5.23
N ASP A 105 11.62 7.61 5.40
CA ASP A 105 12.51 8.12 6.45
C ASP A 105 11.76 8.67 7.69
N GLY A 106 10.43 8.58 7.72
CA GLY A 106 9.58 9.04 8.82
C GLY A 106 9.22 10.53 8.78
N GLN A 107 9.62 11.27 7.74
CA GLN A 107 9.27 12.68 7.61
C GLN A 107 7.93 12.89 6.88
N GLU A 108 7.38 14.10 7.02
CA GLU A 108 6.24 14.60 6.23
C GLU A 108 4.94 13.77 6.36
N LYS A 109 4.68 13.20 7.55
CA LYS A 109 3.39 12.52 7.82
C LYS A 109 2.23 13.48 7.53
N THR A 110 1.34 13.08 6.64
CA THR A 110 0.18 13.87 6.22
C THR A 110 -1.05 12.97 6.14
N VAL A 111 -2.20 13.46 6.61
CA VAL A 111 -3.49 12.80 6.39
C VAL A 111 -3.98 13.13 4.98
N LEU A 112 -4.24 12.11 4.17
CA LEU A 112 -4.76 12.23 2.80
C LEU A 112 -6.28 12.24 2.75
N VAL A 113 -6.90 11.37 3.55
CA VAL A 113 -8.35 11.24 3.65
C VAL A 113 -8.71 11.18 5.12
N HIS A 114 -9.54 12.11 5.58
CA HIS A 114 -10.15 12.03 6.91
C HIS A 114 -11.41 11.17 6.86
N SER A 115 -11.59 10.28 7.83
CA SER A 115 -12.82 9.49 7.94
C SER A 115 -13.03 8.96 9.35
N ASP A 116 -14.30 8.87 9.75
CA ASP A 116 -14.72 8.23 11.00
C ASP A 116 -15.06 6.73 10.80
N TYR A 117 -15.04 6.26 9.55
CA TYR A 117 -15.34 4.88 9.18
C TYR A 117 -14.04 4.10 8.93
N THR A 118 -14.14 2.78 8.79
CA THR A 118 -12.97 1.94 8.48
C THR A 118 -12.70 1.98 6.98
N GLN A 119 -11.45 2.20 6.60
CA GLN A 119 -10.97 2.01 5.22
C GLN A 119 -10.29 0.66 5.13
N ASN A 120 -10.68 -0.16 4.17
CA ASN A 120 -10.10 -1.48 3.94
C ASN A 120 -9.72 -1.65 2.47
N TYR A 121 -8.94 -2.68 2.18
CA TYR A 121 -8.54 -3.10 0.83
C TYR A 121 -7.86 -1.98 0.04
N LEU A 122 -6.94 -1.26 0.67
CA LEU A 122 -6.11 -0.26 0.05
C LEU A 122 -5.34 -0.88 -1.13
N ASN A 123 -5.41 -0.23 -2.27
CA ASN A 123 -4.71 -0.59 -3.48
C ASN A 123 -4.17 0.69 -4.15
N ILE A 124 -3.00 0.62 -4.78
CA ILE A 124 -2.43 1.74 -5.53
C ILE A 124 -2.15 1.31 -6.96
N GLU A 125 -2.66 2.06 -7.94
CA GLU A 125 -2.48 1.78 -9.37
C GLU A 125 -2.61 3.10 -10.16
N ASP A 126 -1.71 3.32 -11.11
CA ASP A 126 -1.69 4.51 -11.98
C ASP A 126 -1.87 5.86 -11.25
N GLY A 127 -1.20 6.01 -10.10
CA GLY A 127 -1.23 7.24 -9.30
C GLY A 127 -2.52 7.45 -8.49
N TRP A 128 -3.39 6.45 -8.43
CA TRP A 128 -4.60 6.46 -7.59
C TRP A 128 -4.48 5.45 -6.48
N ILE A 129 -4.93 5.84 -5.29
CA ILE A 129 -5.20 4.93 -4.18
C ILE A 129 -6.68 4.63 -4.19
N TYR A 130 -7.02 3.36 -4.33
CA TYR A 130 -8.38 2.84 -4.22
C TYR A 130 -8.57 2.23 -2.84
N TYR A 131 -9.76 2.40 -2.28
CA TYR A 131 -10.09 1.86 -0.96
C TYR A 131 -11.60 1.61 -0.84
N GLN A 132 -11.95 0.68 0.04
CA GLN A 132 -13.33 0.42 0.44
C GLN A 132 -13.62 1.17 1.74
N LEU A 133 -14.78 1.80 1.84
CA LEU A 133 -15.29 2.43 3.05
C LEU A 133 -16.39 1.55 3.65
N ASP A 134 -16.19 1.09 4.89
CA ASP A 134 -17.16 0.27 5.62
C ASP A 134 -18.08 1.17 6.46
N ILE A 135 -19.29 1.41 5.96
CA ILE A 135 -20.26 2.32 6.58
C ILE A 135 -21.31 1.51 7.35
N PRO A 136 -21.36 1.55 8.69
CA PRO A 136 -22.41 0.89 9.46
C PRO A 136 -23.76 1.60 9.22
N ILE A 137 -24.78 0.85 8.76
CA ILE A 137 -26.14 1.36 8.67
C ILE A 137 -26.89 1.03 9.94
N TYR A 138 -27.37 2.07 10.63
CA TYR A 138 -28.14 1.94 11.86
C TYR A 138 -29.64 2.04 11.59
N THR A 139 -30.43 1.16 12.23
CA THR A 139 -31.88 1.30 12.33
C THR A 139 -32.30 1.00 13.76
N GLY A 140 -32.94 1.96 14.43
CA GLY A 140 -33.34 1.81 15.83
C GLY A 140 -32.18 1.65 16.82
N GLY A 141 -30.98 2.15 16.49
CA GLY A 141 -29.78 2.05 17.34
C GLY A 141 -28.96 0.77 17.16
N CYS A 142 -29.42 -0.17 16.31
CA CYS A 142 -28.70 -1.40 15.98
C CYS A 142 -28.09 -1.30 14.57
N ILE A 143 -26.90 -1.87 14.38
CA ILE A 143 -26.32 -2.10 13.04
C ILE A 143 -27.11 -3.24 12.40
N ILE A 144 -27.69 -2.99 11.23
CA ILE A 144 -28.44 -4.02 10.50
C ILE A 144 -27.59 -4.64 9.40
N GLU A 145 -26.99 -3.82 8.53
CA GLU A 145 -26.07 -4.23 7.48
C GLU A 145 -25.07 -3.10 7.20
N PRO A 146 -23.77 -3.38 7.03
CA PRO A 146 -22.82 -2.39 6.54
C PRO A 146 -23.00 -2.15 5.04
N SER A 147 -22.93 -0.89 4.60
CA SER A 147 -22.68 -0.53 3.20
C SER A 147 -21.18 -0.51 2.94
N PHE A 148 -20.78 -1.03 1.77
CA PHE A 148 -19.41 -1.02 1.31
C PHE A 148 -19.32 -0.13 0.09
N GLU A 149 -18.74 1.05 0.25
CA GLU A 149 -18.53 1.96 -0.87
C GLU A 149 -17.09 1.82 -1.38
N ILE A 150 -16.89 1.92 -2.70
CA ILE A 150 -15.55 1.97 -3.29
C ILE A 150 -15.22 3.41 -3.65
N TRP A 151 -14.06 3.87 -3.21
CA TRP A 151 -13.56 5.22 -3.40
C TRP A 151 -12.17 5.19 -4.04
N LYS A 152 -11.76 6.33 -4.60
CA LYS A 152 -10.37 6.59 -4.97
C LYS A 152 -9.95 8.01 -4.65
N VAL A 153 -8.66 8.18 -4.39
CA VAL A 153 -8.00 9.46 -4.18
C VAL A 153 -6.65 9.45 -4.90
N LYS A 154 -6.19 10.57 -5.45
CA LYS A 154 -4.82 10.64 -5.98
C LYS A 154 -3.82 10.43 -4.85
N TRP A 155 -2.63 9.93 -5.17
CA TRP A 155 -1.56 9.70 -4.19
C TRP A 155 -1.13 10.98 -3.43
N ASP A 156 -1.45 12.15 -3.96
CA ASP A 156 -1.23 13.46 -3.32
C ASP A 156 -2.39 13.93 -2.41
N GLY A 157 -3.45 13.14 -2.30
CA GLY A 157 -4.66 13.45 -1.53
C GLY A 157 -5.71 14.25 -2.31
N SER A 158 -5.42 14.66 -3.54
CA SER A 158 -6.39 15.39 -4.36
C SER A 158 -7.43 14.45 -5.00
N GLU A 159 -8.54 15.03 -5.45
CA GLU A 159 -9.58 14.34 -6.23
C GLU A 159 -10.20 13.10 -5.55
N ASN A 160 -10.34 13.14 -4.22
CA ASN A 160 -11.04 12.08 -3.49
C ASN A 160 -12.51 11.97 -3.93
N GLN A 161 -12.91 10.80 -4.41
CA GLN A 161 -14.23 10.60 -4.99
C GLN A 161 -14.75 9.16 -4.84
N LYS A 162 -16.07 9.05 -4.64
CA LYS A 162 -16.78 7.77 -4.66
C LYS A 162 -16.90 7.26 -6.09
N ILE A 163 -16.70 5.95 -6.27
CA ILE A 163 -16.84 5.25 -7.54
C ILE A 163 -18.10 4.38 -7.53
N ILE A 164 -18.31 3.61 -6.46
CA ILE A 164 -19.42 2.64 -6.33
C ILE A 164 -20.04 2.77 -4.94
N GLU A 165 -21.37 2.78 -4.87
CA GLU A 165 -22.14 2.91 -3.61
C GLU A 165 -22.47 1.56 -2.96
N ASP A 166 -22.43 0.47 -3.74
CA ASP A 166 -22.66 -0.91 -3.28
C ASP A 166 -21.61 -1.85 -3.90
N GLY A 167 -20.39 -1.76 -3.37
CA GLY A 167 -19.18 -2.37 -3.94
C GLY A 167 -18.97 -3.85 -3.60
N GLY A 168 -19.83 -4.46 -2.79
CA GLY A 168 -19.54 -5.75 -2.17
C GLY A 168 -18.32 -5.68 -1.23
N LYS A 169 -17.98 -6.79 -0.59
CA LYS A 169 -16.74 -6.90 0.20
C LYS A 169 -15.59 -7.36 -0.69
N CYS A 170 -14.43 -6.76 -0.48
CA CYS A 170 -13.14 -7.01 -1.12
C CYS A 170 -12.96 -6.20 -2.40
N LEU A 171 -11.82 -5.52 -2.48
CA LEU A 171 -11.40 -4.74 -3.63
C LEU A 171 -10.03 -5.23 -4.11
N THR A 172 -9.90 -5.41 -5.42
CA THR A 172 -8.61 -5.60 -6.07
C THR A 172 -8.65 -4.85 -7.39
N VAL A 173 -7.71 -3.95 -7.58
CA VAL A 173 -7.55 -3.19 -8.83
C VAL A 173 -6.32 -3.73 -9.55
N ILE A 174 -6.47 -4.04 -10.84
CA ILE A 174 -5.42 -4.57 -11.70
C ILE A 174 -5.55 -3.88 -13.05
N ASN A 175 -4.54 -3.13 -13.46
CA ASN A 175 -4.44 -2.65 -14.83
C ASN A 175 -3.64 -3.64 -15.69
N THR A 176 -4.29 -4.10 -16.76
CA THR A 176 -3.75 -5.06 -17.74
C THR A 176 -3.12 -4.35 -18.92
#